data_AF-A0A6I1ZYY7-F1
#
_entry.id   AF-A0A6I1ZYY7-F1
#
_cell.length_a   1.000
_cell.length_b   1.000
_cell.length_c   1.000
_cell.angle_alpha   90.00
_cell.angle_beta   90.00
_cell.angle_gamma   90.00
#
_symmetry.space_group_name_H-M   'P 1'
#
loop_
_entity.id
_entity.type
_entity.pdbx_description
1 polymer ?
#
loop_
_entity_poly.entity_id
_entity_poly.type
_entity_poly.pdbx_seq_one_letter_code
_entity_poly.pdbx_strand_id
1 'polypeptide(L)'
;MVDIIRDKELKRIAEGVKPDSKKRVVLPKSVVGEGITYHIYSNSDGQIVLDPQVTIPASELWLFNNPDAIASVRRGLSDAAQGRVSKVDIDAL
;
A
#
# COMPACT_ATOMS: atom_id res chain seq x y z
N MET A 1 -6.01 14.03 16.36
CA MET A 1 -6.83 12.89 15.92
C MET A 1 -6.53 12.70 14.44
N VAL A 2 -6.15 11.49 14.01
CA VAL A 2 -5.80 11.23 12.60
C VAL A 2 -7.01 10.61 11.92
N ASP A 3 -7.38 11.12 10.76
CA ASP A 3 -8.40 10.48 9.92
C ASP A 3 -7.76 9.35 9.13
N ILE A 4 -8.04 8.11 9.55
CA ILE A 4 -7.43 6.89 8.97
C ILE A 4 -8.31 6.31 7.86
N ILE A 5 -9.64 6.47 7.95
CA ILE A 5 -10.58 5.83 7.04
C ILE A 5 -10.78 6.73 5.82
N ARG A 6 -10.06 6.42 4.75
CA ARG A 6 -10.11 7.16 3.47
C ARG A 6 -11.43 6.97 2.71
N ASP A 7 -12.07 5.81 2.88
CA ASP A 7 -13.37 5.46 2.31
C ASP A 7 -14.24 4.81 3.38
N LYS A 8 -15.45 5.34 3.56
CA LYS A 8 -16.40 4.94 4.60
C LYS A 8 -17.30 3.78 4.17
N GLU A 9 -17.27 3.36 2.90
CA GLU A 9 -18.00 2.20 2.41
C GLU A 9 -17.30 0.89 2.82
N LEU A 10 -17.44 0.53 4.10
CA LEU A 10 -16.80 -0.66 4.65
C LEU A 10 -17.52 -1.96 4.22
N LYS A 11 -16.75 -2.88 3.64
CA LYS A 11 -17.21 -4.24 3.34
C LYS A 11 -16.78 -5.22 4.41
N ARG A 12 -17.72 -6.02 4.93
CA ARG A 12 -17.41 -7.14 5.81
C ARG A 12 -16.71 -8.24 5.00
N ILE A 13 -15.48 -8.58 5.39
CA ILE A 13 -14.63 -9.60 4.72
C ILE A 13 -14.61 -10.95 5.45
N ALA A 14 -15.00 -10.99 6.72
CA ALA A 14 -15.09 -12.18 7.55
C ALA A 14 -16.16 -11.99 8.62
N GLU A 15 -16.78 -13.07 9.07
CA GLU A 15 -17.84 -13.05 10.08
C GLU A 15 -17.49 -14.00 11.24
N GLY A 16 -17.73 -13.55 12.47
CA GLY A 16 -17.58 -14.39 13.66
C GLY A 16 -16.17 -14.86 13.99
N VAL A 17 -15.12 -14.16 13.54
CA VAL A 17 -13.73 -14.54 13.80
C VAL A 17 -13.40 -14.36 15.28
N LYS A 18 -13.12 -15.46 15.97
CA LYS A 18 -12.67 -15.46 17.36
C LYS A 18 -11.14 -15.40 17.41
N PRO A 19 -10.55 -14.58 18.30
CA PRO A 19 -9.13 -14.68 18.58
C PRO A 19 -8.75 -16.07 19.08
N ASP A 20 -7.60 -16.55 18.68
CA ASP A 20 -7.06 -17.81 19.20
C ASP A 20 -6.51 -17.67 20.64
N SER A 21 -5.97 -18.75 21.19
CA SER A 21 -5.39 -18.76 22.55
C SER A 21 -4.20 -17.81 22.74
N LYS A 22 -3.58 -17.35 21.64
CA LYS A 22 -2.51 -16.36 21.64
C LYS A 22 -3.02 -14.95 21.31
N LYS A 23 -4.34 -14.74 21.34
CA LYS A 23 -5.03 -13.47 21.05
C LYS A 23 -4.84 -12.99 19.60
N ARG A 24 -4.60 -13.91 18.66
CA ARG A 24 -4.43 -13.58 17.23
C ARG A 24 -5.77 -13.67 16.51
N VAL A 25 -6.07 -12.67 15.69
CA VAL A 25 -7.20 -12.69 14.75
C VAL A 25 -6.65 -13.13 13.40
N VAL A 26 -7.17 -14.24 12.86
CA VAL A 26 -6.73 -14.74 11.55
C VAL A 26 -7.45 -13.98 10.45
N LEU A 27 -6.69 -13.24 9.65
CA LEU A 27 -7.22 -12.52 8.49
C LEU A 27 -7.36 -13.46 7.29
N PRO A 28 -8.41 -13.33 6.47
CA PRO A 28 -8.56 -14.13 5.26
C PRO A 28 -7.47 -13.77 4.24
N LYS A 29 -6.97 -14.77 3.49
CA LYS A 29 -5.90 -14.58 2.50
C LYS A 29 -6.23 -13.52 1.44
N SER A 30 -7.51 -13.28 1.16
CA SER A 30 -7.96 -12.31 0.17
C SER A 30 -7.61 -10.86 0.51
N VAL A 31 -7.22 -10.56 1.75
CA VAL A 31 -6.88 -9.20 2.18
C VAL A 31 -5.43 -9.02 2.61
N VAL A 32 -4.66 -10.12 2.71
CA VAL A 32 -3.26 -10.07 3.17
C VAL A 32 -2.33 -10.27 1.98
N GLY A 33 -1.63 -9.21 1.58
CA GLY A 33 -0.52 -9.30 0.64
C GLY A 33 0.76 -9.80 1.31
N GLU A 34 1.68 -10.33 0.50
CA GLU A 34 3.02 -10.70 0.96
C GLU A 34 3.84 -9.45 1.29
N GLY A 35 4.62 -9.49 2.38
CA GLY A 35 5.45 -8.36 2.82
C GLY A 35 4.70 -7.17 3.42
N ILE A 36 3.38 -7.26 3.59
CA ILE A 36 2.56 -6.21 4.19
C ILE A 36 2.63 -6.25 5.72
N THR A 37 2.90 -5.10 6.34
CA THR A 37 2.71 -4.89 7.79
C THR A 37 1.48 -4.03 8.04
N TYR A 38 1.03 -3.89 9.29
CA TYR A 38 -0.17 -3.11 9.60
C TYR A 38 0.08 -2.19 10.77
N HIS A 39 -0.32 -0.92 10.64
CA HIS A 39 -0.55 -0.08 11.79
C HIS A 39 -1.91 -0.47 12.42
N ILE A 40 -1.94 -0.56 13.75
CA ILE A 40 -3.13 -0.93 14.50
C ILE A 40 -3.62 0.29 15.26
N TYR A 41 -4.86 0.69 14.98
CA TYR A 41 -5.54 1.78 15.67
C TYR A 41 -6.75 1.25 16.43
N SER A 42 -7.07 1.89 17.55
CA SER A 42 -8.34 1.71 18.25
C SER A 42 -9.03 3.05 18.47
N ASN A 43 -10.35 3.02 18.62
CA ASN A 43 -11.14 4.20 18.98
C ASN A 43 -11.90 3.99 20.30
N SER A 44 -12.61 5.02 20.75
CA SER A 44 -13.41 5.00 21.97
C SER A 44 -14.51 3.94 21.96
N ASP A 45 -14.97 3.53 20.77
CA ASP A 45 -16.04 2.55 20.58
C ASP A 45 -15.49 1.10 20.58
N GLY A 46 -14.18 0.93 20.80
CA GLY A 46 -13.51 -0.37 20.83
C GLY A 46 -13.31 -1.00 19.44
N GLN A 47 -13.54 -0.26 18.37
CA GLN A 47 -13.25 -0.72 17.01
C GLN A 47 -11.73 -0.76 16.80
N ILE A 48 -11.27 -1.75 16.04
CA ILE A 48 -9.87 -1.88 15.63
C ILE A 48 -9.79 -1.65 14.13
N VAL A 49 -8.87 -0.77 13.71
CA VAL A 49 -8.54 -0.52 12.31
C VAL A 49 -7.14 -1.03 12.04
N LEU A 50 -7.01 -1.87 11.01
CA LEU A 50 -5.73 -2.34 10.49
C LEU A 50 -5.44 -1.56 9.20
N ASP A 51 -4.43 -0.69 9.23
CA ASP A 51 -4.01 0.10 8.07
C ASP A 51 -2.75 -0.52 7.42
N PRO A 52 -2.84 -1.13 6.23
CA PRO A 52 -1.73 -1.80 5.57
C PRO A 52 -0.57 -0.87 5.25
N GLN A 53 0.66 -1.32 5.51
CA GLN A 53 1.91 -0.62 5.25
C GLN A 53 2.85 -1.48 4.41
N VAL A 54 3.57 -0.83 3.51
CA VAL A 54 4.69 -1.42 2.75
C VAL A 54 5.99 -0.75 3.15
N THR A 55 7.05 -1.53 3.33
CA THR A 55 8.39 -0.99 3.54
C THR A 55 8.97 -0.56 2.21
N ILE A 56 9.43 0.69 2.15
CA ILE A 56 10.18 1.22 1.00
C ILE A 56 11.67 1.16 1.34
N PRO A 57 12.53 0.57 0.49
CA PRO A 57 13.97 0.62 0.70
C PRO A 57 14.48 2.06 0.84
N ALA A 58 15.44 2.30 1.73
CA ALA A 58 15.97 3.65 1.96
C ALA A 58 16.52 4.30 0.68
N SER A 59 17.08 3.49 -0.23
CA SER A 59 17.57 3.91 -1.56
C SER A 59 16.47 4.40 -2.50
N GLU A 60 15.20 4.05 -2.25
CA GLU A 60 14.06 4.41 -3.09
C GLU A 60 13.17 5.47 -2.45
N LEU A 61 13.33 5.73 -1.14
CA LEU A 61 12.50 6.69 -0.41
C LEU A 61 12.50 8.09 -1.03
N TRP A 62 13.64 8.53 -1.58
CA TRP A 62 13.76 9.83 -2.25
C TRP A 62 12.75 10.00 -3.40
N LEU A 63 12.46 8.92 -4.13
CA LEU A 63 11.54 8.95 -5.28
C LEU A 63 10.12 9.24 -4.81
N PHE A 64 9.69 8.62 -3.70
CA PHE A 64 8.36 8.82 -3.13
C PHE A 64 8.21 10.17 -2.43
N ASN A 65 9.32 10.77 -1.98
CA ASN A 65 9.33 12.12 -1.40
C ASN A 65 9.37 13.25 -2.45
N ASN A 66 9.56 12.92 -3.74
CA ASN A 66 9.59 13.89 -4.83
C ASN A 66 8.40 13.66 -5.78
N PRO A 67 7.31 14.46 -5.65
CA PRO A 67 6.09 14.30 -6.46
C PRO A 67 6.33 14.37 -7.97
N ASP A 68 7.26 15.21 -8.43
CA ASP A 68 7.56 15.36 -9.85
C ASP A 68 8.30 14.15 -10.40
N ALA A 69 9.27 13.62 -9.62
CA ALA A 69 10.03 12.44 -10.00
C ALA A 69 9.14 11.20 -10.09
N ILE A 70 8.29 10.94 -9.08
CA ILE A 70 7.37 9.79 -9.12
C ILE A 70 6.33 9.94 -10.24
N ALA A 71 5.85 11.16 -10.52
CA ALA A 71 4.93 11.40 -11.63
C ALA A 71 5.60 11.15 -12.99
N SER A 72 6.87 11.52 -13.16
CA SER A 72 7.65 11.23 -14.35
C SER A 72 7.83 9.72 -14.56
N VAL A 73 8.23 8.99 -13.52
CA VAL A 73 8.38 7.52 -13.57
C VAL A 73 7.06 6.84 -13.94
N ARG A 74 5.95 7.22 -13.31
CA ARG A 74 4.62 6.67 -13.61
C ARG A 74 4.21 6.90 -15.06
N ARG A 75 4.50 8.08 -15.60
CA ARG A 75 4.24 8.42 -17.01
C ARG A 75 5.05 7.53 -17.93
N GLY A 76 6.36 7.43 -17.70
CA GLY A 76 7.25 6.57 -18.50
C GLY A 76 6.82 5.11 -18.48
N LEU A 77 6.41 4.57 -17.33
CA LEU A 77 5.86 3.21 -17.22
C LEU A 77 4.57 3.04 -18.05
N SER A 78 3.67 4.03 -18.03
CA SER A 78 2.44 4.02 -18.84
C SER A 78 2.74 4.13 -20.34
N ASP A 79 3.70 4.97 -20.73
CA ASP A 79 4.14 5.13 -22.12
C ASP A 79 4.74 3.81 -22.63
N ALA A 80 5.59 3.16 -21.83
CA ALA A 80 6.20 1.88 -22.15
C ALA A 80 5.17 0.77 -22.33
N ALA A 81 4.19 0.67 -21.42
CA ALA A 81 3.10 -0.30 -21.51
C ALA A 81 2.24 -0.11 -22.79
N GLN A 82 2.19 1.11 -23.32
CA GLN A 82 1.47 1.47 -24.54
C GLN A 82 2.36 1.48 -25.79
N GLY A 83 3.62 1.03 -25.68
CA GLY A 83 4.57 0.96 -26.79
C GLY A 83 5.10 2.32 -27.26
N ARG A 84 4.86 3.41 -26.52
CA ARG A 84 5.44 4.74 -26.78
C ARG A 84 6.87 4.82 -26.28
N VAL A 85 7.74 4.02 -26.88
CA VAL A 85 9.17 3.96 -26.55
C VAL A 85 10.00 4.28 -27.78
N SER A 86 11.10 4.98 -27.58
CA SER A 86 12.11 5.21 -28.61
C SER A 86 13.42 4.55 -28.19
N LYS A 87 14.16 4.02 -29.17
CA LYS A 87 15.51 3.55 -28.91
C LYS A 87 16.41 4.76 -28.64
N VAL A 88 17.11 4.73 -27.53
CA VAL A 88 18.04 5.78 -27.12
C VAL A 88 19.45 5.28 -27.38
N ASP A 89 20.25 6.09 -28.07
CA ASP A 89 21.68 5.87 -28.20
C ASP A 89 22.37 6.45 -26.97
N ILE A 90 23.02 5.58 -26.19
CA ILE A 90 23.64 5.96 -24.91
C ILE A 90 24.96 6.69 -25.16
N ASP A 91 25.60 6.47 -26.30
CA ASP A 91 26.87 7.13 -26.65
C ASP A 91 26.66 8.56 -27.15
N ALA A 92 25.41 8.95 -27.43
CA ALA A 92 25.02 10.27 -27.93
C ALA A 92 24.35 11.18 -26.87
N LEU A 93 24.32 10.74 -25.60
CA LEU A 93 23.65 11.39 -24.47
C LEU A 93 24.57 12.28 -23.63
#